data_AF-A0A6P7ZUM0-F1
#
_entry.id   AF-A0A6P7ZUM0-F1
#
_cell.length_a   1.000
_cell.length_b   1.000
_cell.length_c   1.000
_cell.angle_alpha   90.00
_cell.angle_beta   90.00
_cell.angle_gamma   90.00
#
_symmetry.space_group_name_H-M   'P 1'
#
loop_
_entity.id
_entity.type
_entity.pdbx_description
1 polymer ?
#
loop_
_entity_poly.entity_id
_entity_poly.type
_entity_poly.pdbx_seq_one_letter_code
_entity_poly.pdbx_strand_id
1 'polypeptide(L)'
;MPRSRSDLLKLLVKFVLLGFVCYFMTAWFFLRKREIPAFLPAFHSTKSIKNLFLYDGISLFQNKSCSCQNMKDMKGMQVYQLQDNFSPDEIKFVQERRMMELSHFQSRYVSKYQNILLAVPDCPLSYPIHGVKVMPLHTVLIPGLKIFRPDDEIHEVTLRASLGALNTYEAFSPEVVQRRGEKELKISTMNVATLNYILKHITYTSSIYQNQALDVVTLKLGSHEVQFPVVIQQPSIAKLYDPGADKKISSVVTICTKTFLRYHKLRILIKSIRQYYPSITIIVADDSETPENVQEPNVEQYFMPFGKGWFAGRNLAVSQVTTKYFLWIDDDFLFNEKTKIEKMVDVLEKTNLDVVSNYLKISPLCDRILSKA
;
A
#
# COMPACT_ATOMS: atom_id res chain seq x y z
N MET A 1 54.53 -10.28 -39.39
CA MET A 1 53.79 -11.53 -39.66
C MET A 1 54.68 -12.72 -39.30
N PRO A 2 54.16 -13.79 -38.66
CA PRO A 2 54.93 -15.01 -38.39
C PRO A 2 55.32 -15.71 -39.70
N ARG A 3 56.54 -16.24 -39.79
CA ARG A 3 57.15 -16.65 -41.08
C ARG A 3 57.22 -18.18 -41.30
N SER A 4 56.67 -18.99 -40.40
CA SER A 4 56.49 -20.44 -40.60
C SER A 4 55.21 -20.96 -39.95
N ARG A 5 54.71 -22.12 -40.40
CA ARG A 5 53.62 -22.86 -39.74
C ARG A 5 53.93 -23.18 -38.27
N SER A 6 55.21 -23.39 -37.93
CA SER A 6 55.62 -23.68 -36.55
C SER A 6 55.43 -22.48 -35.61
N ASP A 7 55.62 -21.26 -36.11
CA ASP A 7 55.52 -20.05 -35.28
C ASP A 7 54.07 -19.64 -35.04
N LEU A 8 53.19 -19.89 -36.02
CA LEU A 8 51.74 -19.77 -35.84
C LEU A 8 51.23 -20.74 -34.76
N LEU A 9 51.74 -21.98 -34.74
CA LEU A 9 51.40 -22.99 -33.73
C LEU A 9 51.92 -22.61 -32.34
N LYS A 10 53.18 -22.15 -32.22
CA LYS A 10 53.75 -21.62 -30.96
C LYS A 10 52.95 -20.42 -30.43
N LEU A 11 52.46 -19.56 -31.32
CA LEU A 11 51.64 -18.40 -30.94
C LEU A 11 50.26 -18.82 -30.44
N LEU A 12 49.59 -19.76 -31.13
CA LEU A 12 48.33 -20.37 -30.68
C LEU A 12 48.46 -21.04 -29.30
N VAL A 13 49.51 -21.84 -29.10
CA VAL A 13 49.79 -22.48 -27.79
C VAL A 13 49.97 -21.44 -26.68
N LYS A 14 50.67 -20.31 -26.95
CA LYS A 14 50.77 -19.20 -25.99
C LYS A 14 49.42 -18.55 -25.67
N PHE A 15 48.55 -18.33 -26.66
CA PHE A 15 47.21 -17.78 -26.42
C PHE A 15 46.31 -18.75 -25.64
N VAL A 16 46.38 -20.06 -25.90
CA VAL A 16 45.64 -21.07 -25.14
C VAL A 16 46.13 -21.13 -23.69
N LEU A 17 47.45 -21.11 -23.46
CA LEU A 17 48.04 -21.02 -22.11
C LEU A 17 47.61 -19.76 -21.37
N LEU A 18 47.65 -18.59 -22.02
CA LEU A 18 47.21 -17.33 -21.42
C LEU A 18 45.71 -17.36 -21.08
N GLY A 19 44.88 -17.92 -21.96
CA GLY A 19 43.46 -18.16 -21.71
C GLY A 19 43.22 -19.08 -20.51
N PHE A 20 43.99 -20.17 -20.39
CA PHE A 20 43.94 -21.08 -19.24
C PHE A 20 44.35 -20.39 -17.94
N VAL A 21 45.41 -19.57 -17.95
CA VAL A 21 45.85 -18.81 -16.77
C VAL A 21 44.80 -17.77 -16.37
N CYS A 22 44.21 -17.03 -17.32
CA CYS A 22 43.12 -16.09 -17.04
C CYS A 22 41.85 -16.80 -16.53
N TYR A 23 41.51 -17.97 -17.09
CA TYR A 23 40.40 -18.79 -16.59
C TYR A 23 40.67 -19.30 -15.18
N PHE A 24 41.88 -19.80 -14.86
CA PHE A 24 42.23 -20.20 -13.50
C PHE A 24 42.30 -19.02 -12.53
N MET A 25 42.77 -17.84 -12.95
CA MET A 25 42.80 -16.65 -12.09
C MET A 25 41.39 -16.15 -11.77
N THR A 26 40.49 -16.09 -12.76
CA THR A 26 39.09 -15.71 -12.54
C THR A 26 38.32 -16.79 -11.77
N ALA A 27 38.50 -18.08 -12.12
CA ALA A 27 37.94 -19.19 -11.36
C ALA A 27 38.44 -19.19 -9.91
N TRP A 28 39.72 -18.92 -9.64
CA TRP A 28 40.23 -18.80 -8.27
C TRP A 28 39.66 -17.58 -7.53
N PHE A 29 39.39 -16.46 -8.22
CA PHE A 29 38.65 -15.33 -7.64
C PHE A 29 37.19 -15.67 -7.30
N PHE A 30 36.52 -16.52 -8.10
CA PHE A 30 35.14 -16.97 -7.85
C PHE A 30 35.03 -18.16 -6.87
N LEU A 31 36.02 -19.07 -6.86
CA LEU A 31 36.13 -20.21 -5.94
C LEU A 31 36.79 -19.84 -4.61
N ARG A 32 37.41 -18.66 -4.50
CA ARG A 32 37.64 -17.99 -3.22
C ARG A 32 36.29 -17.54 -2.66
N LYS A 33 35.55 -18.53 -2.13
CA LYS A 33 34.65 -18.31 -1.00
C LYS A 33 35.36 -17.32 -0.10
N ARG A 34 34.71 -16.19 0.20
CA ARG A 34 35.06 -15.47 1.41
C ARG A 34 34.83 -16.46 2.53
N GLU A 35 35.90 -16.89 3.18
CA GLU A 35 35.80 -17.59 4.45
C GLU A 35 35.07 -16.63 5.38
N ILE A 36 33.80 -16.94 5.62
CA ILE A 36 33.04 -16.31 6.70
C ILE A 36 33.85 -16.67 7.95
N PRO A 37 34.38 -15.69 8.70
CA PRO A 37 35.12 -16.00 9.91
C PRO A 37 34.28 -16.90 10.79
N ALA A 38 34.81 -18.07 11.14
CA ALA A 38 34.25 -18.83 12.23
C ALA A 38 34.26 -17.93 13.49
N PHE A 39 33.31 -18.16 14.40
CA PHE A 39 33.18 -17.45 15.67
C PHE A 39 32.49 -16.08 15.67
N LEU A 40 31.19 -16.07 15.32
CA LEU A 40 30.20 -15.37 16.15
C LEU A 40 29.31 -16.42 16.83
N PRO A 41 29.55 -16.78 18.12
CA PRO A 41 28.71 -17.73 18.81
C PRO A 41 27.40 -17.07 19.23
N ALA A 42 26.28 -17.59 18.74
CA ALA A 42 24.93 -17.08 19.01
C ALA A 42 24.46 -17.42 20.45
N PHE A 43 25.11 -16.83 21.45
CA PHE A 43 24.76 -17.00 22.86
C PHE A 43 23.57 -16.12 23.25
N HIS A 44 22.37 -16.69 23.11
CA HIS A 44 21.31 -16.72 24.13
C HIS A 44 20.16 -17.61 23.63
N SER A 45 19.34 -18.14 24.54
CA SER A 45 18.22 -18.98 24.12
C SER A 45 17.19 -18.16 23.31
N THR A 46 16.62 -18.76 22.26
CA THR A 46 15.64 -18.10 21.39
C THR A 46 14.39 -17.61 22.14
N LYS A 47 14.13 -18.15 23.34
CA LYS A 47 13.08 -17.70 24.26
C LYS A 47 13.35 -16.31 24.84
N SER A 48 14.60 -15.97 25.15
CA SER A 48 14.99 -14.64 25.66
C SER A 48 14.83 -13.56 24.58
N ILE A 49 15.30 -13.84 23.36
CA ILE A 49 15.18 -12.90 22.22
C ILE A 49 13.71 -12.61 21.90
N LYS A 50 12.85 -13.65 21.87
CA LYS A 50 11.42 -13.50 21.60
C LYS A 50 10.73 -12.52 22.55
N ASN A 51 11.06 -12.54 23.83
CA ASN A 51 10.47 -11.64 24.84
C ASN A 51 10.74 -10.15 24.56
N LEU A 52 11.87 -9.81 23.91
CA LEU A 52 12.19 -8.44 23.50
C LEU A 52 11.28 -7.91 22.37
N PHE A 53 10.50 -8.80 21.76
CA PHE A 53 9.55 -8.51 20.69
C PHE A 53 8.11 -8.93 21.08
N LEU A 54 7.82 -8.98 22.38
CA LEU A 54 6.47 -9.11 22.92
C LEU A 54 6.00 -7.80 23.55
N TYR A 55 4.73 -7.45 23.33
CA TYR A 55 3.99 -6.46 24.11
C TYR A 55 2.72 -7.13 24.63
N ASP A 56 2.54 -7.18 25.94
CA ASP A 56 1.42 -7.87 26.61
C ASP A 56 1.18 -9.32 26.09
N GLY A 57 2.28 -10.05 25.88
CA GLY A 57 2.27 -11.42 25.32
C GLY A 57 2.08 -11.52 23.80
N ILE A 58 1.77 -10.42 23.11
CA ILE A 58 1.55 -10.36 21.66
C ILE A 58 2.87 -10.09 20.92
N SER A 59 3.17 -10.85 19.87
CA SER A 59 4.32 -10.60 18.97
C SER A 59 4.20 -9.25 18.26
N LEU A 60 5.24 -8.42 18.39
CA LEU A 60 5.41 -7.14 17.72
C LEU A 60 5.86 -7.30 16.25
N PHE A 61 6.46 -8.44 15.87
CA PHE A 61 6.63 -8.78 14.46
C PHE A 61 5.26 -9.06 13.83
N GLN A 62 5.12 -8.73 12.54
CA GLN A 62 3.89 -8.85 11.75
C GLN A 62 3.17 -10.21 11.92
N ASN A 63 2.23 -10.27 12.85
CA ASN A 63 1.24 -11.35 12.92
C ASN A 63 0.32 -11.20 11.71
N LYS A 64 0.59 -11.98 10.65
CA LYS A 64 -0.14 -11.92 9.37
C LYS A 64 -1.61 -12.34 9.47
N SER A 65 -2.03 -12.85 10.62
CA SER A 65 -3.42 -13.14 10.97
C SER A 65 -3.65 -12.91 12.46
N CYS A 66 -4.75 -12.23 12.80
CA CYS A 66 -5.46 -12.50 14.05
C CYS A 66 -6.33 -13.74 13.81
N SER A 67 -6.33 -14.72 14.72
CA SER A 67 -7.19 -15.90 14.61
C SER A 67 -8.16 -15.99 15.78
N CYS A 68 -9.45 -15.92 15.48
CA CYS A 68 -10.53 -16.16 16.45
C CYS A 68 -10.89 -17.66 16.57
N GLN A 69 -10.12 -18.57 15.96
CA GLN A 69 -10.44 -20.00 15.91
C GLN A 69 -10.59 -20.63 17.31
N ASN A 70 -9.78 -20.18 18.27
CA ASN A 70 -9.79 -20.68 19.66
C ASN A 70 -10.80 -19.95 20.57
N MET A 71 -11.62 -19.04 20.05
CA MET A 71 -12.60 -18.27 20.84
C MET A 71 -13.99 -18.90 20.89
N LYS A 72 -14.21 -20.05 20.21
CA LYS A 72 -15.49 -20.79 20.25
C LYS A 72 -15.89 -21.21 21.67
N ASP A 73 -14.92 -21.42 22.55
CA ASP A 73 -15.14 -21.87 23.93
C ASP A 73 -15.31 -20.69 24.93
N MET A 74 -15.16 -19.44 24.49
CA MET A 74 -15.40 -18.26 25.33
C MET A 74 -16.91 -17.94 25.41
N LYS A 75 -17.52 -18.27 26.55
CA LYS A 75 -18.93 -17.97 26.84
C LYS A 75 -19.28 -16.51 26.50
N GLY A 76 -20.25 -16.33 25.61
CA GLY A 76 -20.80 -15.03 25.22
C GLY A 76 -20.25 -14.44 23.91
N MET A 77 -19.26 -15.06 23.27
CA MET A 77 -18.69 -14.58 22.00
C MET A 77 -19.27 -15.34 20.80
N GLN A 78 -19.77 -14.61 19.79
CA GLN A 78 -20.20 -15.19 18.50
C GLN A 78 -19.15 -14.91 17.43
N VAL A 79 -18.74 -15.92 16.68
CA VAL A 79 -17.70 -15.83 15.63
C VAL A 79 -18.32 -16.17 14.27
N TYR A 80 -18.63 -15.15 13.47
CA TYR A 80 -19.15 -15.32 12.12
C TYR A 80 -18.03 -15.56 11.11
N GLN A 81 -18.13 -16.64 10.34
CA GLN A 81 -17.27 -16.87 9.17
C GLN A 81 -17.92 -16.24 7.94
N LEU A 82 -17.36 -15.13 7.44
CA LEU A 82 -17.93 -14.40 6.31
C LEU A 82 -17.92 -15.19 4.97
N GLN A 83 -17.24 -16.33 4.93
CA GLN A 83 -17.24 -17.25 3.79
C GLN A 83 -18.52 -18.08 3.71
N ASP A 84 -19.17 -18.36 4.86
CA ASP A 84 -20.38 -19.19 4.96
C ASP A 84 -21.62 -18.49 4.37
N ASN A 85 -21.51 -17.19 4.06
CA ASN A 85 -22.52 -16.40 3.36
C ASN A 85 -22.56 -16.63 1.84
N PHE A 86 -21.67 -17.46 1.29
CA PHE A 86 -21.57 -17.75 -0.14
C PHE A 86 -21.80 -19.25 -0.39
N SER A 87 -22.43 -19.61 -1.51
CA SER A 87 -22.55 -21.04 -1.85
C SER A 87 -21.18 -21.65 -2.19
N PRO A 88 -20.96 -22.97 -1.98
CA PRO A 88 -19.68 -23.62 -2.22
C PRO A 88 -19.10 -23.37 -3.63
N ASP A 89 -19.96 -23.34 -4.64
CA ASP A 89 -19.57 -23.15 -6.04
C ASP A 89 -19.18 -21.68 -6.36
N GLU A 90 -19.80 -20.71 -5.67
CA GLU A 90 -19.51 -19.28 -5.86
C GLU A 90 -18.18 -18.84 -5.23
N ILE A 91 -17.74 -19.50 -4.15
CA ILE A 91 -16.57 -19.09 -3.35
C ILE A 91 -15.32 -18.88 -4.22
N LYS A 92 -15.08 -19.75 -5.21
CA LYS A 92 -13.94 -19.62 -6.14
C LYS A 92 -14.03 -18.34 -6.98
N PHE A 93 -15.20 -18.07 -7.56
CA PHE A 93 -15.42 -16.86 -8.37
C PHE A 93 -15.40 -15.58 -7.53
N VAL A 94 -15.90 -15.62 -6.29
CA VAL A 94 -15.81 -14.51 -5.33
C VAL A 94 -14.35 -14.21 -4.98
N GLN A 95 -13.52 -15.24 -4.76
CA GLN A 95 -12.08 -15.09 -4.52
C GLN A 95 -11.37 -14.51 -5.75
N GLU A 96 -11.67 -15.00 -6.97
CA GLU A 96 -11.11 -14.45 -8.21
C GLU A 96 -11.48 -12.97 -8.42
N ARG A 97 -12.75 -12.58 -8.21
CA ARG A 97 -13.18 -11.17 -8.27
C ARG A 97 -12.48 -10.31 -7.21
N ARG A 98 -12.38 -10.78 -5.97
CA ARG A 98 -11.65 -10.08 -4.89
C ARG A 98 -10.16 -9.93 -5.19
N MET A 99 -9.52 -10.90 -5.83
CA MET A 99 -8.11 -10.77 -6.24
C MET A 99 -7.91 -9.76 -7.36
N MET A 100 -8.83 -9.69 -8.34
CA MET A 100 -8.79 -8.66 -9.39
C MET A 100 -8.96 -7.24 -8.80
N GLU A 101 -9.96 -7.02 -7.95
CA GLU A 101 -10.19 -5.73 -7.28
C GLU A 101 -9.03 -5.36 -6.33
N LEU A 102 -8.42 -6.34 -5.64
CA LEU A 102 -7.24 -6.10 -4.80
C LEU A 102 -6.01 -5.70 -5.63
N SER A 103 -5.86 -6.24 -6.84
CA SER A 103 -4.82 -5.84 -7.79
C SER A 103 -5.05 -4.40 -8.28
N HIS A 104 -6.30 -4.05 -8.61
CA HIS A 104 -6.71 -2.70 -9.00
C HIS A 104 -6.46 -1.66 -7.89
N PHE A 105 -6.84 -2.00 -6.65
CA PHE A 105 -6.54 -1.17 -5.48
C PHE A 105 -5.02 -0.96 -5.32
N GLN A 106 -4.20 -1.99 -5.54
CA GLN A 106 -2.73 -1.88 -5.45
C GLN A 106 -2.10 -1.06 -6.58
N SER A 107 -2.65 -1.10 -7.81
CA SER A 107 -2.14 -0.31 -8.94
C SER A 107 -2.54 1.17 -8.86
N ARG A 108 -3.70 1.50 -8.28
CA ARG A 108 -4.05 2.90 -7.97
C ARG A 108 -3.26 3.42 -6.77
N TYR A 109 -3.19 2.67 -5.67
CA TYR A 109 -2.51 3.08 -4.43
C TYR A 109 -1.07 2.55 -4.33
N VAL A 110 -0.23 2.90 -5.31
CA VAL A 110 1.20 2.49 -5.46
C VAL A 110 2.08 2.82 -4.24
N SER A 111 1.60 3.63 -3.29
CA SER A 111 2.31 4.05 -2.07
C SER A 111 2.84 2.91 -1.18
N LYS A 112 2.39 1.67 -1.37
CA LYS A 112 3.01 0.47 -0.76
C LYS A 112 4.41 0.16 -1.30
N TYR A 113 4.72 0.54 -2.53
CA TYR A 113 6.06 0.46 -3.14
C TYR A 113 6.71 1.84 -3.23
N GLN A 114 6.74 2.57 -2.11
CA GLN A 114 7.82 3.55 -1.93
C GLN A 114 9.12 2.78 -1.81
N ASN A 115 9.84 2.66 -2.94
CA ASN A 115 11.17 2.07 -3.00
C ASN A 115 12.03 2.69 -1.89
N ILE A 116 12.64 1.83 -1.07
CA ILE A 116 13.52 2.25 0.01
C ILE A 116 14.71 2.96 -0.64
N LEU A 117 14.79 4.28 -0.47
CA LEU A 117 15.90 5.07 -1.00
C LEU A 117 17.05 4.96 -0.02
N LEU A 118 18.17 4.36 -0.45
CA LEU A 118 19.38 4.24 0.36
C LEU A 118 20.36 5.36 0.02
N ALA A 119 21.08 5.86 1.03
CA ALA A 119 22.19 6.77 0.82
C ALA A 119 23.34 6.06 0.07
N VAL A 120 23.76 6.69 -1.03
CA VAL A 120 24.99 6.39 -1.78
C VAL A 120 26.18 6.83 -0.92
N PRO A 121 27.31 6.09 -0.88
CA PRO A 121 28.35 6.30 0.14
C PRO A 121 29.32 7.46 -0.15
N ASP A 122 28.78 8.67 -0.30
CA ASP A 122 29.54 9.93 -0.12
C ASP A 122 29.80 10.21 1.38
N CYS A 123 29.03 9.56 2.25
CA CYS A 123 29.25 9.44 3.69
C CYS A 123 29.71 7.99 3.97
N PRO A 124 30.59 7.73 4.96
CA PRO A 124 30.94 6.35 5.38
C PRO A 124 29.77 5.58 6.02
N LEU A 125 28.57 6.16 6.08
CA LEU A 125 27.32 5.57 6.56
C LEU A 125 26.35 5.36 5.38
N SER A 126 25.87 4.13 5.18
CA SER A 126 24.69 3.86 4.37
C SER A 126 23.48 3.64 5.27
N TYR A 127 22.36 4.24 4.89
CA TYR A 127 21.13 4.31 5.68
C TYR A 127 19.94 4.58 4.75
N PRO A 128 18.70 4.29 5.18
CA PRO A 128 17.52 4.52 4.35
C PRO A 128 17.04 5.98 4.48
N ILE A 129 17.29 6.80 3.46
CA ILE A 129 16.80 8.18 3.36
C ILE A 129 15.26 8.22 3.40
N HIS A 130 14.59 7.23 2.80
CA HIS A 130 13.13 7.18 2.72
C HIS A 130 12.59 5.75 2.64
N GLY A 131 11.30 5.59 2.96
CA GLY A 131 10.52 4.37 2.74
C GLY A 131 10.40 3.43 3.93
N VAL A 132 11.11 3.66 5.05
CA VAL A 132 10.96 2.86 6.27
C VAL A 132 9.58 3.11 6.87
N LYS A 133 8.77 2.06 6.94
CA LYS A 133 7.39 2.08 7.43
C LYS A 133 7.18 0.98 8.45
N VAL A 134 6.47 1.30 9.52
CA VAL A 134 6.10 0.38 10.59
C VAL A 134 4.66 0.66 11.01
N MET A 135 3.96 -0.37 11.50
CA MET A 135 2.64 -0.18 12.08
C MET A 135 2.77 0.32 13.53
N PRO A 136 1.76 1.00 14.10
CA PRO A 136 1.75 1.32 15.52
C PRO A 136 1.89 0.03 16.36
N LEU A 137 2.68 0.08 17.44
CA LEU A 137 3.02 -1.08 18.27
C LEU A 137 3.49 -2.33 17.48
N HIS A 138 4.40 -2.15 16.51
CA HIS A 138 5.02 -3.24 15.74
C HIS A 138 6.53 -3.02 15.52
N THR A 139 7.22 -4.09 15.14
CA THR A 139 8.66 -4.13 14.82
C THR A 139 8.91 -4.28 13.32
N VAL A 140 9.89 -3.56 12.79
CA VAL A 140 10.42 -3.68 11.42
C VAL A 140 11.95 -3.76 11.43
N LEU A 141 12.54 -4.46 10.46
CA LEU A 141 13.98 -4.41 10.22
C LEU A 141 14.36 -3.08 9.56
N ILE A 142 15.42 -2.40 9.99
CA ILE A 142 15.87 -1.16 9.34
C ILE A 142 16.72 -1.53 8.11
N PRO A 143 16.28 -1.21 6.88
CA PRO A 143 16.95 -1.64 5.66
C PRO A 143 18.20 -0.81 5.37
N GLY A 144 19.24 -1.46 4.84
CA GLY A 144 20.38 -0.78 4.21
C GLY A 144 21.45 -0.21 5.15
N LEU A 145 21.30 -0.31 6.47
CA LEU A 145 22.30 0.12 7.45
C LEU A 145 23.64 -0.59 7.23
N LYS A 146 24.69 0.18 6.90
CA LYS A 146 26.07 -0.29 6.68
C LYS A 146 27.09 0.81 6.98
N ILE A 147 28.35 0.41 7.20
CA ILE A 147 29.50 1.33 7.20
C ILE A 147 30.54 0.96 6.14
N PHE A 148 31.26 1.97 5.65
CA PHE A 148 32.38 1.85 4.71
C PHE A 148 33.64 2.48 5.29
N ARG A 149 34.43 1.69 6.02
CA ARG A 149 35.76 2.01 6.57
C ARG A 149 36.65 0.76 6.57
N PRO A 150 37.99 0.90 6.69
CA PRO A 150 38.89 -0.22 6.97
C PRO A 150 38.80 -0.67 8.45
N ASP A 151 39.41 -1.81 8.77
CA ASP A 151 39.59 -2.30 10.14
C ASP A 151 40.84 -1.64 10.76
N ASP A 152 40.74 -0.37 11.18
CA ASP A 152 41.84 0.44 11.75
C ASP A 152 41.70 0.74 13.26
N GLU A 153 40.51 1.12 13.72
CA GLU A 153 40.23 1.48 15.13
C GLU A 153 39.02 0.74 15.73
N ILE A 154 38.74 0.98 17.02
CA ILE A 154 37.47 0.55 17.64
C ILE A 154 36.34 1.39 17.04
N HIS A 155 35.46 0.76 16.25
CA HIS A 155 34.30 1.42 15.67
C HIS A 155 33.15 1.45 16.69
N GLU A 156 32.92 2.61 17.29
CA GLU A 156 31.68 2.91 18.03
C GLU A 156 30.61 3.47 17.08
N VAL A 157 29.46 2.80 17.05
CA VAL A 157 28.26 3.26 16.33
C VAL A 157 27.10 3.39 17.31
N THR A 158 26.45 4.55 17.30
CA THR A 158 25.27 4.84 18.13
C THR A 158 24.08 5.11 17.23
N LEU A 159 22.96 4.44 17.48
CA LEU A 159 21.67 4.74 16.88
C LEU A 159 20.73 5.28 17.95
N ARG A 160 19.93 6.30 17.64
CA ARG A 160 19.01 6.93 18.58
C ARG A 160 17.69 7.29 17.90
N ALA A 161 16.61 6.64 18.30
CA ALA A 161 15.24 6.98 17.94
C ALA A 161 14.68 8.07 18.86
N SER A 162 13.78 8.92 18.37
CA SER A 162 13.13 9.95 19.20
C SER A 162 11.87 9.41 19.88
N LEU A 163 11.15 8.47 19.26
CA LEU A 163 9.89 7.90 19.77
C LEU A 163 10.06 6.43 20.16
N GLY A 164 10.45 5.57 19.20
CA GLY A 164 10.50 4.12 19.30
C GLY A 164 11.70 3.54 20.06
N ALA A 165 11.75 2.21 20.08
CA ALA A 165 12.84 1.43 20.65
C ALA A 165 13.69 0.78 19.56
N LEU A 166 15.00 0.64 19.81
CA LEU A 166 15.98 0.05 18.90
C LEU A 166 16.51 -1.26 19.48
N ASN A 167 16.65 -2.28 18.62
CA ASN A 167 17.09 -3.61 19.03
C ASN A 167 17.82 -4.33 17.88
N THR A 168 18.30 -5.54 18.12
CA THR A 168 18.80 -6.46 17.10
C THR A 168 17.91 -7.69 17.04
N TYR A 169 17.65 -8.20 15.82
CA TYR A 169 16.89 -9.44 15.59
C TYR A 169 17.60 -10.66 16.19
N GLU A 170 18.93 -10.68 16.13
CA GLU A 170 19.78 -11.73 16.71
C GLU A 170 20.34 -11.32 18.08
N ALA A 171 20.91 -12.27 18.81
CA ALA A 171 21.63 -12.01 20.06
C ALA A 171 23.13 -11.84 19.81
N PHE A 172 23.69 -10.82 20.45
CA PHE A 172 25.12 -10.50 20.49
C PHE A 172 25.54 -10.28 21.95
N SER A 173 26.84 -10.33 22.26
CA SER A 173 27.34 -10.06 23.61
C SER A 173 26.86 -8.67 24.09
N PRO A 174 26.40 -8.50 25.34
CA PRO A 174 26.11 -7.20 25.93
C PRO A 174 27.30 -6.22 25.91
N GLU A 175 28.53 -6.74 25.83
CA GLU A 175 29.74 -5.92 25.68
C GLU A 175 29.77 -5.22 24.31
N VAL A 176 29.35 -5.93 23.26
CA VAL A 176 29.39 -5.51 21.85
C VAL A 176 28.14 -4.75 21.44
N VAL A 177 26.96 -5.09 21.98
CA VAL A 177 25.67 -4.45 21.69
C VAL A 177 24.93 -4.12 22.99
N GLN A 178 24.97 -2.83 23.34
CA GLN A 178 24.46 -2.27 24.58
C GLN A 178 23.09 -1.59 24.36
N ARG A 179 22.31 -1.44 25.43
CA ARG A 179 21.02 -0.69 25.46
C ARG A 179 19.89 -1.24 24.57
N ARG A 180 19.91 -2.56 24.29
CA ARG A 180 18.88 -3.25 23.48
C ARG A 180 17.48 -3.07 24.07
N GLY A 181 16.55 -2.53 23.27
CA GLY A 181 15.16 -2.26 23.66
C GLY A 181 14.93 -0.85 24.22
N GLU A 182 15.97 -0.03 24.34
CA GLU A 182 15.85 1.40 24.68
C GLU A 182 15.67 2.27 23.43
N LYS A 183 15.50 3.58 23.60
CA LYS A 183 15.51 4.56 22.51
C LYS A 183 16.87 4.71 21.82
N GLU A 184 17.94 4.24 22.44
CA GLU A 184 19.31 4.36 21.96
C GLU A 184 19.96 2.98 21.97
N LEU A 185 20.68 2.62 20.92
CA LEU A 185 21.40 1.37 20.76
C LEU A 185 22.86 1.69 20.46
N LYS A 186 23.78 1.19 21.29
CA LYS A 186 25.23 1.40 21.13
C LYS A 186 25.92 0.09 20.74
N ILE A 187 26.74 0.15 19.70
CA ILE A 187 27.51 -0.98 19.17
C ILE A 187 28.99 -0.60 19.19
N SER A 188 29.86 -1.52 19.62
CA SER A 188 31.30 -1.27 19.72
C SER A 188 32.10 -2.51 19.35
N THR A 189 32.93 -2.42 18.30
CA THR A 189 33.78 -3.54 17.84
C THR A 189 34.95 -3.07 16.97
N MET A 190 36.05 -3.82 16.96
CA MET A 190 37.22 -3.59 16.10
C MET A 190 37.11 -4.26 14.72
N ASN A 191 35.93 -4.78 14.35
CA ASN A 191 35.76 -5.51 13.09
C ASN A 191 34.55 -5.00 12.29
N VAL A 192 34.84 -4.41 11.12
CA VAL A 192 33.89 -3.82 10.18
C VAL A 192 32.92 -4.85 9.61
N ALA A 193 33.34 -6.11 9.45
CA ALA A 193 32.45 -7.18 8.97
C ALA A 193 31.43 -7.58 10.05
N THR A 194 31.86 -7.72 11.31
CA THR A 194 30.99 -7.92 12.47
C THR A 194 30.04 -6.74 12.67
N LEU A 195 30.53 -5.50 12.57
CA LEU A 195 29.69 -4.31 12.68
C LEU A 195 28.63 -4.25 11.58
N ASN A 196 29.01 -4.46 10.32
CA ASN A 196 28.06 -4.54 9.20
C ASN A 196 27.07 -5.72 9.34
N TYR A 197 27.47 -6.83 9.97
CA TYR A 197 26.57 -7.94 10.27
C TYR A 197 25.54 -7.57 11.34
N ILE A 198 25.94 -6.87 12.40
CA ILE A 198 25.02 -6.38 13.44
C ILE A 198 24.06 -5.33 12.86
N LEU A 199 24.57 -4.35 12.11
CA LEU A 199 23.79 -3.27 11.47
C LEU A 199 22.68 -3.83 10.56
N LYS A 200 22.98 -4.87 9.77
CA LYS A 200 22.01 -5.59 8.92
C LYS A 200 20.84 -6.19 9.71
N HIS A 201 21.03 -6.49 10.99
CA HIS A 201 20.04 -7.12 11.87
C HIS A 201 19.37 -6.14 12.85
N ILE A 202 19.59 -4.83 12.72
CA ILE A 202 18.92 -3.82 13.55
C ILE A 202 17.44 -3.73 13.21
N THR A 203 16.62 -3.73 14.25
CA THR A 203 15.17 -3.58 14.22
C THR A 203 14.74 -2.32 14.95
N TYR A 204 13.74 -1.65 14.39
CA TYR A 204 12.99 -0.56 15.02
C TYR A 204 11.65 -1.10 15.52
N THR A 205 11.26 -0.76 16.74
CA THR A 205 9.96 -1.07 17.34
C THR A 205 9.21 0.22 17.65
N SER A 206 7.99 0.39 17.11
CA SER A 206 7.12 1.50 17.46
C SER A 206 6.62 1.34 18.90
N SER A 207 6.87 2.36 19.73
CA SER A 207 6.45 2.44 21.13
C SER A 207 5.07 3.11 21.32
N ILE A 208 4.47 3.64 20.25
CA ILE A 208 3.28 4.48 20.30
C ILE A 208 2.15 3.94 19.42
N TYR A 209 0.91 4.24 19.83
CA TYR A 209 -0.32 3.92 19.09
C TYR A 209 -0.87 5.11 18.28
N GLN A 210 -0.03 6.11 17.96
CA GLN A 210 -0.43 7.24 17.13
C GLN A 210 -0.34 6.90 15.64
N ASN A 211 -1.44 7.09 14.91
CA ASN A 211 -1.45 6.97 13.45
C ASN A 211 -0.78 8.19 12.79
N GLN A 212 -0.05 7.95 11.71
CA GLN A 212 0.67 8.96 10.93
C GLN A 212 1.72 9.75 11.74
N ALA A 213 2.30 9.12 12.77
CA ALA A 213 3.45 9.67 13.47
C ALA A 213 4.74 9.46 12.66
N LEU A 214 5.70 10.36 12.85
CA LEU A 214 7.02 10.32 12.22
C LEU A 214 8.08 10.27 13.32
N ASP A 215 8.86 9.20 13.38
CA ASP A 215 10.07 9.16 14.20
C ASP A 215 11.28 9.53 13.34
N VAL A 216 12.29 10.14 13.97
CA VAL A 216 13.60 10.41 13.39
C VAL A 216 14.62 9.55 14.13
N VAL A 217 15.30 8.68 13.38
CA VAL A 217 16.41 7.87 13.88
C VAL A 217 17.71 8.52 13.46
N THR A 218 18.53 8.90 14.44
CA THR A 218 19.91 9.34 14.26
C THR A 218 20.83 8.12 14.22
N LEU A 219 21.79 8.12 13.31
CA LEU A 219 22.90 7.15 13.22
C LEU A 219 24.22 7.93 13.26
N LYS A 220 25.12 7.55 14.16
CA LYS A 220 26.39 8.24 14.42
C LYS A 220 27.58 7.27 14.39
N LEU A 221 28.67 7.70 13.76
CA LEU A 221 29.98 7.03 13.72
C LEU A 221 31.08 8.09 13.88
N GLY A 222 31.62 8.22 15.08
CA GLY A 222 32.57 9.29 15.43
C GLY A 222 31.98 10.68 15.17
N SER A 223 32.61 11.43 14.27
CA SER A 223 32.18 12.77 13.83
C SER A 223 31.07 12.76 12.77
N HIS A 224 30.79 11.63 12.11
CA HIS A 224 29.71 11.53 11.12
C HIS A 224 28.39 11.26 11.82
N GLU A 225 27.38 12.09 11.56
CA GLU A 225 26.03 11.91 12.07
C GLU A 225 25.03 12.12 10.92
N VAL A 226 24.08 11.21 10.78
CA VAL A 226 23.00 11.24 9.78
C VAL A 226 21.67 10.92 10.44
N GLN A 227 20.57 11.41 9.86
CA GLN A 227 19.23 11.21 10.39
C GLN A 227 18.31 10.67 9.29
N PHE A 228 17.38 9.79 9.64
CA PHE A 228 16.39 9.26 8.72
C PHE A 228 14.99 9.07 9.33
N PRO A 229 13.93 9.22 8.52
CA PRO A 229 12.55 9.04 8.98
C PRO A 229 12.17 7.56 9.11
N VAL A 230 11.38 7.25 10.15
CA VAL A 230 10.59 6.02 10.25
C VAL A 230 9.12 6.42 10.39
N VAL A 231 8.30 6.05 9.40
CA VAL A 231 6.87 6.41 9.36
C VAL A 231 6.04 5.37 10.10
N ILE A 232 5.38 5.79 11.17
CA ILE A 232 4.48 4.97 12.00
C ILE A 232 3.05 5.17 11.52
N GLN A 233 2.49 4.19 10.81
CA GLN A 233 1.14 4.29 10.26
C GLN A 233 0.46 2.93 10.10
N GLN A 234 -0.83 2.87 10.39
CA GLN A 234 -1.66 1.75 9.95
C GLN A 234 -1.65 1.67 8.41
N PRO A 235 -1.47 0.49 7.80
CA PRO A 235 -1.66 0.33 6.36
C PRO A 235 -3.10 0.67 5.98
N SER A 236 -3.29 1.32 4.82
CA SER A 236 -4.62 1.55 4.27
C SER A 236 -5.35 0.22 4.08
N ILE A 237 -6.49 0.08 4.74
CA ILE A 237 -7.40 -1.07 4.55
C ILE A 237 -7.90 -1.00 3.11
N ALA A 238 -7.71 -2.09 2.36
CA ALA A 238 -8.18 -2.17 0.98
C ALA A 238 -9.70 -2.24 0.97
N LYS A 239 -10.36 -1.18 0.52
CA LYS A 239 -11.79 -1.17 0.23
C LYS A 239 -11.98 -1.85 -1.12
N LEU A 240 -12.46 -3.09 -1.10
CA LEU A 240 -12.70 -3.90 -2.29
C LEU A 240 -14.21 -3.95 -2.55
N TYR A 241 -14.63 -3.54 -3.73
CA TYR A 241 -16.01 -3.67 -4.18
C TYR A 241 -16.16 -4.98 -4.98
N ASP A 242 -17.21 -5.76 -4.71
CA ASP A 242 -17.55 -6.90 -5.57
C ASP A 242 -18.62 -6.44 -6.59
N PRO A 243 -18.31 -6.36 -7.91
CA PRO A 243 -19.27 -6.00 -8.94
C PRO A 243 -20.30 -7.13 -9.23
N GLY A 244 -20.21 -8.27 -8.53
CA GLY A 244 -21.01 -9.46 -8.77
C GLY A 244 -20.52 -10.28 -9.97
N ALA A 245 -21.16 -11.42 -10.20
CA ALA A 245 -20.83 -12.30 -11.33
C ALA A 245 -21.06 -11.60 -12.68
N ASP A 246 -22.21 -10.94 -12.84
CA ASP A 246 -22.67 -10.38 -14.12
C ASP A 246 -21.90 -9.13 -14.59
N LYS A 247 -21.14 -8.47 -13.68
CA LYS A 247 -20.44 -7.20 -13.93
C LYS A 247 -21.29 -6.11 -14.62
N LYS A 248 -22.60 -6.09 -14.35
CA LYS A 248 -23.55 -5.12 -14.91
C LYS A 248 -23.19 -3.70 -14.45
N ILE A 249 -23.38 -2.70 -15.31
CA ILE A 249 -23.12 -1.30 -14.95
C ILE A 249 -23.92 -0.86 -13.70
N SER A 250 -25.10 -1.46 -13.47
CA SER A 250 -25.95 -1.20 -12.31
C SER A 250 -25.48 -1.80 -10.98
N SER A 251 -24.48 -2.69 -10.95
CA SER A 251 -23.81 -3.12 -9.70
C SER A 251 -22.51 -2.34 -9.43
N VAL A 252 -22.09 -1.49 -10.36
CA VAL A 252 -20.83 -0.73 -10.31
C VAL A 252 -21.06 0.77 -10.17
N VAL A 253 -22.19 1.29 -10.68
CA VAL A 253 -22.56 2.71 -10.67
C VAL A 253 -23.98 2.91 -10.15
N THR A 254 -24.13 3.85 -9.22
CA THR A 254 -25.42 4.44 -8.83
C THR A 254 -25.53 5.86 -9.41
N ILE A 255 -26.70 6.25 -9.91
CA ILE A 255 -26.96 7.63 -10.33
C ILE A 255 -27.45 8.43 -9.11
N CYS A 256 -26.89 9.61 -8.88
CA CYS A 256 -27.31 10.53 -7.82
C CYS A 256 -27.83 11.83 -8.43
N THR A 257 -28.98 12.31 -7.94
CA THR A 257 -29.54 13.60 -8.35
C THR A 257 -30.27 14.29 -7.20
N LYS A 258 -30.62 15.56 -7.40
CA LYS A 258 -31.26 16.42 -6.40
C LYS A 258 -32.39 17.21 -7.06
N THR A 259 -33.62 17.06 -6.56
CA THR A 259 -34.80 17.80 -7.02
C THR A 259 -35.17 18.93 -6.03
N PHE A 260 -35.95 19.89 -6.50
CA PHE A 260 -36.64 20.89 -5.69
C PHE A 260 -37.82 21.44 -6.50
N LEU A 261 -39.06 21.07 -6.16
CA LEU A 261 -40.28 21.53 -6.84
C LEU A 261 -40.33 21.23 -8.37
N ARG A 262 -39.45 20.37 -8.88
CA ARG A 262 -39.24 20.09 -10.32
C ARG A 262 -39.56 18.64 -10.71
N TYR A 263 -40.58 18.03 -10.11
CA TYR A 263 -40.98 16.64 -10.41
C TYR A 263 -41.22 16.36 -11.89
N HIS A 264 -41.74 17.33 -12.65
CA HIS A 264 -41.89 17.19 -14.10
C HIS A 264 -40.54 17.01 -14.84
N LYS A 265 -39.44 17.60 -14.35
CA LYS A 265 -38.08 17.37 -14.86
C LYS A 265 -37.56 16.00 -14.42
N LEU A 266 -37.63 15.72 -13.12
CA LEU A 266 -37.18 14.46 -12.53
C LEU A 266 -37.83 13.23 -13.21
N ARG A 267 -39.14 13.27 -13.48
CA ARG A 267 -39.86 12.19 -14.19
C ARG A 267 -39.42 12.04 -15.65
N ILE A 268 -39.07 13.13 -16.34
CA ILE A 268 -38.46 13.08 -17.69
C ILE A 268 -37.04 12.49 -17.62
N LEU A 269 -36.23 12.91 -16.65
CA LEU A 269 -34.88 12.40 -16.42
C LEU A 269 -34.90 10.88 -16.18
N ILE A 270 -35.68 10.41 -15.20
CA ILE A 270 -35.82 8.98 -14.86
C ILE A 270 -36.27 8.19 -16.09
N LYS A 271 -37.28 8.67 -16.82
CA LYS A 271 -37.74 8.01 -18.06
C LYS A 271 -36.63 7.90 -19.11
N SER A 272 -35.82 8.95 -19.29
CA SER A 272 -34.68 8.92 -20.22
C SER A 272 -33.56 7.98 -19.77
N ILE A 273 -33.28 7.90 -18.47
CA ILE A 273 -32.33 6.93 -17.91
C ILE A 273 -32.83 5.51 -18.18
N ARG A 274 -34.09 5.21 -17.84
CA ARG A 274 -34.68 3.87 -17.95
C ARG A 274 -34.70 3.31 -19.39
N GLN A 275 -34.69 4.18 -20.42
CA GLN A 275 -34.56 3.78 -21.82
C GLN A 275 -33.21 3.12 -22.16
N TYR A 276 -32.13 3.46 -21.45
CA TYR A 276 -30.77 2.94 -21.70
C TYR A 276 -30.20 2.14 -20.52
N TYR A 277 -30.68 2.41 -19.31
CA TYR A 277 -30.25 1.85 -18.04
C TYR A 277 -31.49 1.44 -17.19
N PRO A 278 -32.21 0.39 -17.59
CA PRO A 278 -33.46 -0.01 -16.92
C PRO A 278 -33.25 -0.46 -15.47
N SER A 279 -32.11 -1.06 -15.15
CA SER A 279 -31.80 -1.64 -13.83
C SER A 279 -30.91 -0.79 -12.92
N ILE A 280 -30.51 0.43 -13.32
CA ILE A 280 -29.59 1.24 -12.49
C ILE A 280 -30.32 1.92 -11.33
N THR A 281 -29.76 1.86 -10.12
CA THR A 281 -30.28 2.60 -8.97
C THR A 281 -30.16 4.10 -9.21
N ILE A 282 -31.23 4.85 -8.93
CA ILE A 282 -31.26 6.31 -8.98
C ILE A 282 -31.61 6.81 -7.57
N ILE A 283 -30.67 7.47 -6.90
CA ILE A 283 -30.87 8.09 -5.59
C ILE A 283 -31.24 9.56 -5.79
N VAL A 284 -32.38 9.96 -5.26
CA VAL A 284 -32.95 11.31 -5.37
C VAL A 284 -32.98 11.96 -4.00
N ALA A 285 -32.20 13.01 -3.79
CA ALA A 285 -32.35 13.86 -2.61
C ALA A 285 -33.37 15.00 -2.90
N ASP A 286 -34.30 15.22 -1.98
CA ASP A 286 -35.47 16.07 -2.22
C ASP A 286 -35.77 16.99 -1.03
N ASP A 287 -35.67 18.31 -1.21
CA ASP A 287 -35.99 19.35 -0.22
C ASP A 287 -37.22 20.19 -0.63
N SER A 288 -38.14 19.62 -1.40
CA SER A 288 -39.42 20.23 -1.73
C SER A 288 -40.30 20.43 -0.49
N GLU A 289 -41.18 21.43 -0.48
CA GLU A 289 -42.04 21.74 0.68
C GLU A 289 -43.13 20.68 0.89
N THR A 290 -43.70 20.20 -0.22
CA THR A 290 -44.79 19.22 -0.28
C THR A 290 -44.39 18.08 -1.22
N PRO A 291 -43.58 17.10 -0.76
CA PRO A 291 -42.93 16.19 -1.69
C PRO A 291 -43.86 15.20 -2.40
N GLU A 292 -43.73 15.09 -3.73
CA GLU A 292 -44.34 14.00 -4.50
C GLU A 292 -43.53 12.70 -4.28
N ASN A 293 -44.21 11.59 -3.98
CA ASN A 293 -43.57 10.28 -3.97
C ASN A 293 -43.36 9.77 -5.40
N VAL A 294 -42.11 9.45 -5.76
CA VAL A 294 -41.70 8.97 -7.09
C VAL A 294 -41.51 7.45 -7.04
N GLN A 295 -42.63 6.73 -7.03
CA GLN A 295 -42.66 5.27 -7.04
C GLN A 295 -42.28 4.72 -8.43
N GLU A 296 -40.98 4.54 -8.65
CA GLU A 296 -40.38 4.02 -9.88
C GLU A 296 -39.39 2.88 -9.55
N PRO A 297 -39.27 1.82 -10.36
CA PRO A 297 -38.37 0.71 -10.07
C PRO A 297 -36.91 1.17 -9.93
N ASN A 298 -36.22 0.71 -8.88
CA ASN A 298 -34.83 1.08 -8.54
C ASN A 298 -34.64 2.61 -8.39
N VAL A 299 -35.62 3.32 -7.84
CA VAL A 299 -35.50 4.73 -7.44
C VAL A 299 -35.65 4.83 -5.93
N GLU A 300 -34.70 5.51 -5.29
CA GLU A 300 -34.63 5.68 -3.83
C GLU A 300 -34.72 7.18 -3.52
N GLN A 301 -35.85 7.63 -3.00
CA GLN A 301 -36.13 9.05 -2.74
C GLN A 301 -35.97 9.37 -1.25
N TYR A 302 -35.08 10.33 -0.96
CA TYR A 302 -34.71 10.74 0.40
C TYR A 302 -35.13 12.19 0.65
N PHE A 303 -36.15 12.36 1.50
CA PHE A 303 -36.69 13.66 1.85
C PHE A 303 -35.82 14.41 2.87
N MET A 304 -35.69 15.71 2.68
CA MET A 304 -34.97 16.67 3.50
C MET A 304 -35.92 17.76 4.03
N PRO A 305 -35.53 18.52 5.06
CA PRO A 305 -36.23 19.76 5.40
C PRO A 305 -36.31 20.70 4.19
N PHE A 306 -37.42 21.43 4.07
CA PHE A 306 -37.68 22.34 2.95
C PHE A 306 -36.50 23.30 2.67
N GLY A 307 -36.11 23.42 1.40
CA GLY A 307 -35.10 24.38 0.95
C GLY A 307 -33.68 24.15 1.47
N LYS A 308 -33.34 22.97 2.01
CA LYS A 308 -32.04 22.69 2.64
C LYS A 308 -30.83 22.89 1.69
N GLY A 309 -31.03 22.82 0.38
CA GLY A 309 -30.10 23.28 -0.64
C GLY A 309 -29.29 22.16 -1.31
N TRP A 310 -28.72 22.49 -2.47
CA TRP A 310 -28.02 21.52 -3.34
C TRP A 310 -26.82 20.84 -2.66
N PHE A 311 -26.05 21.53 -1.81
CA PHE A 311 -24.94 20.91 -1.05
C PHE A 311 -25.43 19.87 -0.04
N ALA A 312 -26.54 20.11 0.66
CA ALA A 312 -27.12 19.14 1.58
C ALA A 312 -27.65 17.92 0.83
N GLY A 313 -28.32 18.13 -0.30
CA GLY A 313 -28.80 17.06 -1.17
C GLY A 313 -27.67 16.23 -1.80
N ARG A 314 -26.55 16.87 -2.21
CA ARG A 314 -25.33 16.18 -2.67
C ARG A 314 -24.79 15.25 -1.60
N ASN A 315 -24.59 15.75 -0.39
CA ASN A 315 -24.07 14.96 0.73
C ASN A 315 -25.03 13.82 1.12
N LEU A 316 -26.35 14.07 1.13
CA LEU A 316 -27.34 13.05 1.42
C LEU A 316 -27.33 11.94 0.36
N ALA A 317 -27.54 12.25 -0.91
CA ALA A 317 -27.59 11.23 -1.96
C ALA A 317 -26.29 10.41 -2.07
N VAL A 318 -25.11 11.05 -1.95
CA VAL A 318 -23.83 10.34 -1.98
C VAL A 318 -23.63 9.47 -0.74
N SER A 319 -24.14 9.86 0.44
CA SER A 319 -24.04 9.03 1.67
C SER A 319 -24.80 7.70 1.60
N GLN A 320 -25.72 7.55 0.65
CA GLN A 320 -26.53 6.34 0.45
C GLN A 320 -25.97 5.43 -0.66
N VAL A 321 -24.88 5.83 -1.33
CA VAL A 321 -24.26 5.03 -2.40
C VAL A 321 -23.50 3.83 -1.82
N THR A 322 -23.86 2.65 -2.30
CA THR A 322 -23.23 1.35 -1.94
C THR A 322 -22.32 0.78 -3.04
N THR A 323 -22.40 1.31 -4.26
CA THR A 323 -21.63 0.88 -5.45
C THR A 323 -20.22 1.49 -5.49
N LYS A 324 -19.35 0.97 -6.39
CA LYS A 324 -17.93 1.42 -6.52
C LYS A 324 -17.81 2.89 -6.95
N TYR A 325 -18.74 3.37 -7.79
CA TYR A 325 -18.78 4.74 -8.27
C TYR A 325 -20.20 5.32 -8.20
N PHE A 326 -20.31 6.64 -8.19
CA PHE A 326 -21.57 7.34 -8.44
C PHE A 326 -21.46 8.28 -9.64
N LEU A 327 -22.58 8.55 -10.29
CA LEU A 327 -22.71 9.55 -11.34
C LEU A 327 -23.63 10.67 -10.85
N TRP A 328 -23.08 11.85 -10.58
CA TRP A 328 -23.90 13.03 -10.29
C TRP A 328 -24.49 13.63 -11.57
N ILE A 329 -25.79 13.95 -11.53
CA ILE A 329 -26.51 14.72 -12.55
C ILE A 329 -27.57 15.61 -11.88
N ASP A 330 -27.92 16.72 -12.52
CA ASP A 330 -29.03 17.57 -12.07
C ASP A 330 -30.37 17.13 -12.72
N ASP A 331 -31.50 17.46 -12.09
CA ASP A 331 -32.82 16.84 -12.36
C ASP A 331 -33.41 17.08 -13.77
N ASP A 332 -32.79 17.97 -14.56
CA ASP A 332 -33.21 18.39 -15.91
C ASP A 332 -32.31 17.84 -17.04
N PHE A 333 -31.36 16.96 -16.71
CA PHE A 333 -30.54 16.24 -17.68
C PHE A 333 -31.38 15.26 -18.52
N LEU A 334 -30.89 14.89 -19.71
CA LEU A 334 -31.54 13.93 -20.61
C LEU A 334 -30.53 12.90 -21.14
N PHE A 335 -30.83 11.62 -20.93
CA PHE A 335 -30.04 10.51 -21.47
C PHE A 335 -30.44 10.21 -22.92
N ASN A 336 -29.46 9.87 -23.74
CA ASN A 336 -29.63 9.55 -25.16
C ASN A 336 -28.66 8.44 -25.60
N GLU A 337 -28.70 8.05 -26.88
CA GLU A 337 -27.92 6.95 -27.42
C GLU A 337 -26.40 7.14 -27.33
N LYS A 338 -25.93 8.39 -27.22
CA LYS A 338 -24.51 8.77 -27.05
C LYS A 338 -24.08 8.83 -25.58
N THR A 339 -25.01 8.89 -24.62
CA THR A 339 -24.69 8.77 -23.20
C THR A 339 -24.21 7.36 -22.89
N LYS A 340 -22.99 7.21 -22.34
CA LYS A 340 -22.32 5.92 -22.11
C LYS A 340 -21.55 5.94 -20.79
N ILE A 341 -22.21 5.52 -19.71
CA ILE A 341 -21.62 5.45 -18.36
C ILE A 341 -20.41 4.49 -18.36
N GLU A 342 -20.48 3.42 -19.16
CA GLU A 342 -19.46 2.38 -19.28
C GLU A 342 -18.11 2.96 -19.73
N LYS A 343 -18.12 3.99 -20.59
CA LYS A 343 -16.90 4.67 -21.03
C LYS A 343 -16.26 5.52 -19.93
N MET A 344 -17.06 6.10 -19.03
CA MET A 344 -16.56 6.83 -17.87
C MET A 344 -15.94 5.86 -16.87
N VAL A 345 -16.60 4.73 -16.61
CA VAL A 345 -16.06 3.65 -15.77
C VAL A 345 -14.79 3.05 -16.37
N ASP A 346 -14.72 2.80 -17.68
CA ASP A 346 -13.54 2.24 -18.34
C ASP A 346 -12.29 3.13 -18.17
N VAL A 347 -12.45 4.46 -18.17
CA VAL A 347 -11.37 5.40 -17.85
C VAL A 347 -10.97 5.35 -16.37
N LEU A 348 -11.93 5.27 -15.44
CA LEU A 348 -11.66 5.15 -14.00
C LEU A 348 -10.98 3.81 -13.64
N GLU A 349 -11.36 2.72 -14.31
CA GLU A 349 -10.77 1.40 -14.09
C GLU A 349 -9.35 1.29 -14.69
N LYS A 350 -9.08 1.96 -15.82
CA LYS A 350 -7.77 1.92 -16.51
C LYS A 350 -6.77 2.99 -16.10
N THR A 351 -7.14 3.93 -15.23
CA THR A 351 -6.28 5.06 -14.83
C THR A 351 -6.32 5.33 -13.34
N ASN A 352 -5.42 6.19 -12.87
CA ASN A 352 -5.39 6.69 -11.50
C ASN A 352 -6.18 8.01 -11.35
N LEU A 353 -7.14 8.29 -12.24
CA LEU A 353 -8.03 9.46 -12.13
C LEU A 353 -9.17 9.15 -11.15
N ASP A 354 -9.44 10.07 -10.22
CA ASP A 354 -10.52 9.94 -9.22
C ASP A 354 -11.86 10.54 -9.68
N VAL A 355 -11.83 11.44 -10.68
CA VAL A 355 -13.02 12.09 -11.25
C VAL A 355 -12.92 12.10 -12.77
N VAL A 356 -14.03 11.79 -13.45
CA VAL A 356 -14.21 11.94 -14.90
C VAL A 356 -15.54 12.64 -15.16
N SER A 357 -15.62 13.39 -16.26
CA SER A 357 -16.85 14.06 -16.71
C SER A 357 -17.08 13.78 -18.19
N ASN A 358 -18.32 13.96 -18.65
CA ASN A 358 -18.71 13.80 -20.04
C ASN A 358 -19.06 15.16 -20.65
N TYR A 359 -18.98 15.27 -21.97
CA TYR A 359 -19.37 16.49 -22.68
C TYR A 359 -20.89 16.68 -22.61
N LEU A 360 -21.33 17.75 -21.95
CA LEU A 360 -22.73 18.16 -21.90
C LEU A 360 -23.07 18.96 -23.16
N LYS A 361 -24.12 18.54 -23.87
CA LYS A 361 -24.71 19.30 -24.97
C LYS A 361 -26.06 19.88 -24.54
N ILE A 362 -26.25 21.19 -24.74
CA ILE A 362 -27.54 21.84 -24.56
C ILE A 362 -28.55 21.25 -25.55
N SER A 363 -29.79 21.05 -25.10
CA SER A 363 -30.87 20.56 -25.96
C SER A 363 -31.31 21.66 -26.94
N PRO A 364 -31.51 21.37 -28.24
CA PRO A 364 -32.06 22.31 -29.22
C PRO A 364 -33.46 22.86 -28.89
N LEU A 365 -34.10 22.36 -27.84
CA LEU A 365 -35.31 22.92 -27.26
C LEU A 365 -35.03 24.15 -26.37
N CYS A 366 -33.91 24.15 -25.64
CA CYS A 366 -33.44 25.30 -24.85
C CYS A 366 -32.79 26.37 -25.73
N ASP A 367 -32.08 25.97 -26.80
CA ASP A 367 -31.43 26.92 -27.72
C ASP A 367 -32.45 27.94 -28.28
N ARG A 368 -33.68 27.50 -28.60
CA ARG A 368 -34.77 28.38 -29.08
C ARG A 368 -35.40 29.29 -28.03
N ILE A 369 -35.10 29.08 -26.76
CA ILE A 369 -35.53 29.92 -25.64
C ILE A 369 -34.43 30.93 -25.33
N LEU A 370 -33.18 30.48 -25.28
CA LEU A 370 -32.00 31.32 -25.08
C LEU A 370 -31.72 32.24 -26.29
N SER A 371 -32.12 31.86 -27.50
CA SER A 371 -32.07 32.74 -28.69
C SER A 371 -33.28 33.66 -28.83
N LYS A 372 -34.06 33.85 -27.75
CA LYS A 372 -35.26 34.70 -27.68
C LYS A 372 -35.32 35.56 -26.40
N ALA A 373 -34.22 35.58 -25.66
CA ALA A 373 -33.94 36.50 -24.55
C ALA A 373 -32.73 37.38 -24.92
#